data_AF-A0A444UD57-F1
#
_entry.id   AF-A0A444UD57-F1
#
_cell.length_a   1.000
_cell.length_b   1.000
_cell.length_c   1.000
_cell.angle_alpha   90.00
_cell.angle_beta   90.00
_cell.angle_gamma   90.00
#
_symmetry.space_group_name_H-M   'P 1'
#
loop_
_entity.id
_entity.type
_entity.pdbx_description
1 polymer ?
#
loop_
_entity_poly.entity_id
_entity_poly.type
_entity_poly.pdbx_seq_one_letter_code
_entity_poly.pdbx_strand_id
1 'polypeptide(L)'
;MYALDKLLREARVLGLVCKVSEEKSGVVNSAEEVLPFLESRPKALAFWSQCTESLNVYTTTAERFLQSLHSVFSARLHDQHASRADTVFVKLAERVLEKRLPKRGRSGRQELITLFQYWSHLEEEGVSALDTYITELAEQVSLIQSLQSGDQDTVLKTLKRVPETQLQKEGLRALSLLLLDKRIKVSNAASALLRSLADSPRSRERALVSCLELLEDESVETRVAGCKALSCLKAKESIDQLVYLCQTDKDDVREAAKQALLSFGEEGKLAQRHAEDSQDGLPRLFAPGSMASTAF
;
A
#
# COMPACT_ATOMS: atom_id res chain seq x y z
N MET A 1 -1.53 -3.44 -13.54
CA MET A 1 -0.12 -3.66 -13.97
C MET A 1 0.64 -4.57 -13.01
N TYR A 2 0.44 -4.44 -11.70
CA TYR A 2 1.15 -5.22 -10.66
C TYR A 2 1.08 -6.76 -10.72
N ALA A 3 -0.06 -7.37 -11.09
CA ALA A 3 -0.23 -8.83 -10.98
C ALA A 3 0.65 -9.62 -11.96
N LEU A 4 0.78 -9.15 -13.21
CA LEU A 4 1.59 -9.82 -14.22
C LEU A 4 3.09 -9.71 -13.90
N ASP A 5 3.54 -8.52 -13.49
CA ASP A 5 4.93 -8.29 -13.11
C ASP A 5 5.34 -9.15 -11.90
N LYS A 6 4.42 -9.32 -10.95
CA LYS A 6 4.58 -10.21 -9.80
C LYS A 6 4.72 -11.67 -10.23
N LEU A 7 3.80 -12.17 -11.08
CA LEU A 7 3.87 -13.55 -11.58
C LEU A 7 5.17 -13.81 -12.36
N LEU A 8 5.63 -12.85 -13.15
CA LEU A 8 6.90 -12.95 -13.87
C LEU A 8 8.10 -13.01 -12.91
N ARG A 9 8.05 -12.29 -11.78
CA ARG A 9 9.08 -12.37 -10.73
C ARG A 9 9.07 -13.73 -10.04
N GLU A 10 7.90 -14.21 -9.63
CA GLU A 10 7.75 -15.52 -8.99
C GLU A 10 8.23 -16.65 -9.92
N ALA A 11 7.92 -16.58 -11.21
CA ALA A 11 8.42 -17.53 -12.20
C ALA A 11 9.96 -17.51 -12.31
N ARG A 12 10.59 -16.33 -12.25
CA ARG A 12 12.06 -16.22 -12.21
C ARG A 12 12.64 -16.85 -10.95
N VAL A 13 12.04 -16.60 -9.79
CA VAL A 13 12.45 -17.20 -8.52
C VAL A 13 12.40 -18.72 -8.59
N LEU A 14 11.31 -19.30 -9.12
CA LEU A 14 11.20 -20.75 -9.31
C LEU A 14 12.29 -21.29 -10.25
N GLY A 15 12.57 -20.60 -11.36
CA GLY A 15 13.65 -20.97 -12.27
C GLY A 15 15.02 -20.95 -11.60
N LEU A 16 15.28 -20.00 -10.69
CA LEU A 16 16.52 -19.95 -9.91
C LEU A 16 16.62 -21.12 -8.92
N VAL A 17 15.54 -21.43 -8.22
CA VAL A 17 15.48 -22.57 -7.28
C VAL A 17 15.78 -23.89 -8.01
N CYS A 18 15.20 -24.10 -9.21
CA CYS A 18 15.47 -25.29 -10.02
C CYS A 18 16.96 -25.40 -10.39
N LYS A 19 17.58 -24.33 -10.88
CA LYS A 19 19.00 -24.31 -11.26
C LYS A 19 19.92 -24.61 -10.08
N VAL A 20 19.69 -23.96 -8.94
CA VAL A 20 20.51 -24.18 -7.73
C VAL A 20 20.35 -25.62 -7.22
N SER A 21 19.14 -26.18 -7.33
CA SER A 21 18.90 -27.59 -6.98
C SER A 21 19.65 -28.56 -7.89
N GLU A 22 19.71 -28.30 -9.20
CA GLU A 22 20.42 -29.13 -10.18
C GLU A 22 21.95 -29.03 -10.06
N GLU A 23 22.48 -27.82 -9.87
CA GLU A 23 23.93 -27.56 -9.87
C GLU A 23 24.62 -27.90 -8.54
N LYS A 24 23.93 -27.70 -7.41
CA LYS A 24 24.55 -27.76 -6.07
C LYS A 24 24.07 -28.94 -5.23
N SER A 25 23.14 -29.76 -5.75
CA SER A 25 22.56 -30.92 -5.03
C SER A 25 22.07 -30.57 -3.62
N GLY A 26 21.61 -29.33 -3.40
CA GLY A 26 21.13 -28.83 -2.11
C GLY A 26 22.21 -28.35 -1.12
N VAL A 27 23.50 -28.47 -1.43
CA VAL A 27 24.60 -27.99 -0.56
C VAL A 27 25.00 -26.58 -0.99
N VAL A 28 24.47 -25.58 -0.31
CA VAL A 28 24.83 -24.17 -0.52
C VAL A 28 25.29 -23.57 0.78
N ASN A 29 26.48 -22.94 0.75
CA ASN A 29 27.17 -22.48 1.96
C ASN A 29 27.01 -20.96 2.19
N SER A 30 26.58 -20.20 1.18
CA SER A 30 26.36 -18.76 1.30
C SER A 30 25.20 -18.26 0.42
N ALA A 31 24.61 -17.12 0.80
CA ALA A 31 23.53 -16.51 0.04
C ALA A 31 23.98 -16.03 -1.36
N GLU A 32 25.28 -15.76 -1.51
CA GLU A 32 25.92 -15.35 -2.76
C GLU A 32 25.91 -16.47 -3.80
N GLU A 33 26.02 -17.73 -3.36
CA GLU A 33 25.97 -18.91 -4.24
C GLU A 33 24.56 -19.21 -4.76
N VAL A 34 23.50 -18.79 -4.04
CA VAL A 34 22.10 -19.03 -4.41
C VAL A 34 21.63 -18.11 -5.53
N LEU A 35 22.18 -16.90 -5.59
CA LEU A 35 21.72 -15.86 -6.50
C LEU A 35 22.92 -15.38 -7.33
N PRO A 36 23.15 -15.97 -8.53
CA PRO A 36 24.22 -15.52 -9.44
C PRO A 36 24.07 -14.07 -9.91
N PHE A 37 22.91 -13.45 -9.63
CA PHE A 37 22.46 -12.15 -10.14
C PHE A 37 22.28 -11.10 -9.04
N LEU A 38 22.84 -11.31 -7.84
CA LEU A 38 22.88 -10.26 -6.84
C LEU A 38 23.78 -9.13 -7.36
N GLU A 39 23.20 -8.12 -7.99
CA GLU A 39 23.90 -6.85 -8.20
C GLU A 39 24.51 -6.42 -6.86
N SER A 40 25.75 -5.94 -6.88
CA SER A 40 26.63 -5.76 -5.72
C SER A 40 25.98 -4.95 -4.58
N ARG A 41 25.25 -5.63 -3.67
CA ARG A 41 24.71 -5.04 -2.44
C ARG A 41 25.30 -5.77 -1.24
N PRO A 42 26.62 -5.64 -0.99
CA PRO A 42 27.32 -6.40 0.06
C PRO A 42 26.74 -6.16 1.45
N LYS A 43 26.24 -4.95 1.73
CA LYS A 43 25.55 -4.65 3.00
C LYS A 43 24.22 -5.40 3.16
N ALA A 44 23.47 -5.58 2.07
CA ALA A 44 22.21 -6.30 2.10
C ALA A 44 22.42 -7.80 2.32
N LEU A 45 23.49 -8.34 1.74
CA LEU A 45 23.94 -9.71 1.95
C LEU A 45 24.48 -9.95 3.35
N ALA A 46 25.35 -9.07 3.84
CA ALA A 46 25.89 -9.16 5.19
C ALA A 46 24.78 -9.15 6.25
N PHE A 47 23.76 -8.29 6.04
CA PHE A 47 22.57 -8.28 6.89
C PHE A 47 21.78 -9.59 6.82
N TRP A 48 21.55 -10.14 5.61
CA TRP A 48 20.86 -11.42 5.46
C TRP A 48 21.61 -12.57 6.15
N SER A 49 22.92 -12.65 5.97
CA SER A 49 23.77 -13.66 6.61
C SER A 49 23.70 -13.60 8.14
N GLN A 50 23.52 -12.41 8.71
CA GLN A 50 23.29 -12.23 10.16
C GLN A 50 21.89 -12.69 10.61
N CYS A 51 20.91 -12.72 9.70
CA CYS A 51 19.57 -13.24 9.97
C CYS A 51 19.51 -14.77 9.87
N THR A 52 20.45 -15.43 9.21
CA THR A 52 20.44 -16.88 8.95
C THR A 52 21.33 -17.66 9.91
N GLU A 53 21.04 -18.95 10.09
CA GLU A 53 21.92 -19.88 10.80
C GLU A 53 22.94 -20.50 9.84
N SER A 54 24.05 -21.02 10.37
CA SER A 54 25.19 -21.54 9.60
C SER A 54 24.87 -22.65 8.58
N LEU A 55 23.70 -23.30 8.70
CA LEU A 55 23.26 -24.38 7.80
C LEU A 55 22.03 -24.01 6.95
N ASN A 56 21.43 -22.84 7.17
CA ASN A 56 20.18 -22.43 6.51
C ASN A 56 20.34 -21.06 5.86
N VAL A 57 20.72 -21.06 4.60
CA VAL A 57 20.95 -19.84 3.80
C VAL A 57 19.64 -19.25 3.25
N TYR A 58 18.61 -20.07 3.10
CA TYR A 58 17.41 -19.73 2.32
C TYR A 58 16.32 -19.05 3.14
N THR A 59 16.26 -19.30 4.45
CA THR A 59 15.12 -18.89 5.27
C THR A 59 15.56 -18.37 6.64
N THR A 60 14.80 -17.41 7.17
CA THR A 60 14.90 -16.93 8.55
C THR A 60 13.49 -16.75 9.13
N THR A 61 13.37 -16.76 10.45
CA THR A 61 12.10 -16.44 11.11
C THR A 61 11.90 -14.93 11.14
N ALA A 62 10.64 -14.46 11.07
CA ALA A 62 10.34 -13.03 11.20
C ALA A 62 10.86 -12.45 12.52
N GLU A 63 10.84 -13.24 13.61
CA GLU A 63 11.38 -12.84 14.91
C GLU A 63 12.89 -12.56 14.83
N ARG A 64 13.67 -13.46 14.24
CA ARG A 64 15.12 -13.29 14.10
C ARG A 64 15.46 -12.14 13.16
N PHE A 65 14.73 -12.02 12.05
CA PHE A 65 14.88 -10.89 11.14
C PHE A 65 14.69 -9.54 11.85
N LEU A 66 13.66 -9.43 12.69
CA LEU A 66 13.43 -8.24 13.51
C LEU A 66 14.53 -8.01 14.55
N GLN A 67 15.00 -9.06 15.24
CA GLN A 67 16.13 -8.96 16.17
C GLN A 67 17.41 -8.48 15.48
N SER A 68 17.71 -8.98 14.28
CA SER A 68 18.84 -8.50 13.48
C SER A 68 18.66 -7.05 13.04
N LEU A 69 17.45 -6.63 12.64
CA LEU A 69 17.17 -5.21 12.34
C LEU A 69 17.44 -4.33 13.56
N HIS A 70 16.99 -4.75 14.74
CA HIS A 70 17.25 -4.06 15.99
C HIS A 70 18.75 -3.96 16.28
N SER A 71 19.49 -5.06 16.17
CA SER A 71 20.91 -5.08 16.46
C SER A 71 21.72 -4.16 15.52
N VAL A 72 21.33 -4.06 14.25
CA VAL A 72 22.12 -3.36 13.22
C VAL A 72 21.72 -1.90 13.08
N PHE A 73 20.43 -1.58 13.19
CA PHE A 73 19.90 -0.27 12.79
C PHE A 73 19.32 0.57 13.94
N SER A 74 19.14 0.02 15.15
CA SER A 74 18.55 0.80 16.27
C SER A 74 19.36 2.06 16.61
N ALA A 75 20.69 2.00 16.58
CA ALA A 75 21.54 3.15 16.89
C ALA A 75 21.50 4.25 15.80
N ARG A 76 21.02 3.93 14.58
CA ARG A 76 20.99 4.86 13.45
C ARG A 76 19.68 5.61 13.33
N LEU A 77 18.59 4.99 13.77
CA LEU A 77 17.31 5.67 13.96
C LEU A 77 17.50 6.66 15.12
N HIS A 78 17.82 7.91 14.80
CA HIS A 78 18.04 9.01 15.75
C HIS A 78 16.99 9.03 16.89
N ASP A 79 17.31 9.66 18.03
CA ASP A 79 16.42 9.78 19.21
C ASP A 79 14.96 10.19 18.88
N GLN A 80 14.73 10.95 17.80
CA GLN A 80 13.39 11.36 17.35
C GLN A 80 12.51 10.20 16.84
N HIS A 81 13.13 9.09 16.43
CA HIS A 81 12.49 7.88 15.90
C HIS A 81 12.76 6.64 16.74
N ALA A 82 13.55 6.73 17.81
CA ALA A 82 13.89 5.59 18.67
C ALA A 82 12.65 4.89 19.26
N SER A 83 11.64 5.65 19.68
CA SER A 83 10.34 5.13 20.13
C SER A 83 9.50 4.48 19.02
N ARG A 84 9.92 4.60 17.76
CA ARG A 84 9.23 4.15 16.55
C ARG A 84 9.98 3.06 15.80
N ALA A 85 11.20 2.70 16.23
CA ALA A 85 12.05 1.71 15.57
C ALA A 85 11.33 0.38 15.37
N ASP A 86 10.63 -0.12 16.40
CA ASP A 86 9.83 -1.33 16.34
C ASP A 86 8.80 -1.28 15.21
N THR A 87 8.12 -0.15 15.03
CA THR A 87 7.11 0.01 13.99
C THR A 87 7.74 -0.01 12.60
N VAL A 88 8.89 0.64 12.44
CA VAL A 88 9.64 0.68 11.17
C VAL A 88 10.09 -0.73 10.79
N PHE A 89 10.69 -1.47 11.72
CA PHE A 89 11.18 -2.82 11.46
C PHE A 89 10.05 -3.82 11.20
N VAL A 90 8.94 -3.72 11.95
CA VAL A 90 7.73 -4.50 11.65
C VAL A 90 7.20 -4.16 10.26
N LYS A 91 7.14 -2.87 9.86
CA LYS A 91 6.72 -2.51 8.50
C LYS A 91 7.64 -3.03 7.42
N LEU A 92 8.94 -3.01 7.64
CA LEU A 92 9.88 -3.62 6.70
C LEU A 92 9.61 -5.12 6.55
N ALA A 93 9.50 -5.85 7.66
CA ALA A 93 9.21 -7.27 7.64
C ALA A 93 7.87 -7.59 6.96
N GLU A 94 6.82 -6.80 7.24
CA GLU A 94 5.51 -6.94 6.60
C GLU A 94 5.54 -6.66 5.09
N ARG A 95 6.36 -5.70 4.63
CA ARG A 95 6.54 -5.42 3.19
C ARG A 95 7.26 -6.57 2.49
N VAL A 96 8.34 -7.08 3.08
CA VAL A 96 9.08 -8.24 2.55
C VAL A 96 8.20 -9.50 2.51
N LEU A 97 7.36 -9.72 3.52
CA LEU A 97 6.42 -10.85 3.58
C LEU A 97 5.16 -10.64 2.74
N GLU A 98 4.92 -9.42 2.25
CA GLU A 98 3.65 -8.97 1.66
C GLU A 98 2.42 -9.31 2.52
N LYS A 99 2.61 -9.33 3.84
CA LYS A 99 1.61 -9.81 4.80
C LYS A 99 1.76 -9.09 6.13
N ARG A 100 0.63 -8.80 6.79
CA ARG A 100 0.63 -8.24 8.15
C ARG A 100 1.09 -9.28 9.16
N LEU A 101 2.00 -8.87 10.05
CA LEU A 101 2.47 -9.71 11.14
C LEU A 101 1.43 -9.72 12.28
N PRO A 102 1.21 -10.87 12.95
CA PRO A 102 0.27 -10.95 14.04
C PRO A 102 0.73 -10.05 15.22
N LYS A 103 -0.19 -9.22 15.73
CA LYS A 103 0.11 -8.22 16.78
C LYS A 103 0.54 -8.78 18.14
N ARG A 104 0.51 -10.11 18.34
CA ARG A 104 1.10 -10.89 19.46
C ARG A 104 0.62 -12.35 19.37
N GLY A 105 1.55 -13.32 19.44
CA GLY A 105 1.42 -14.63 20.11
C GLY A 105 0.23 -15.57 19.86
N ARG A 106 -0.58 -15.42 18.81
CA ARG A 106 -1.77 -16.30 18.60
C ARG A 106 -1.57 -17.43 17.59
N SER A 107 -0.38 -17.56 16.99
CA SER A 107 -0.05 -18.69 16.14
C SER A 107 1.30 -19.24 16.58
N GLY A 108 1.34 -20.53 16.96
CA GLY A 108 2.61 -21.24 17.17
C GLY A 108 3.41 -21.42 15.88
N ARG A 109 2.88 -20.99 14.73
CA ARG A 109 3.56 -21.00 13.45
C ARG A 109 4.39 -19.72 13.30
N GLN A 110 5.71 -19.88 13.36
CA GLN A 110 6.64 -18.81 13.02
C GLN A 110 6.50 -18.47 11.53
N GLU A 111 6.28 -17.20 11.22
CA GLU A 111 6.32 -16.71 9.84
C GLU A 111 7.78 -16.76 9.37
N LEU A 112 8.01 -17.36 8.20
CA LEU A 112 9.33 -17.49 7.60
C LEU A 112 9.47 -16.44 6.49
N ILE A 113 10.62 -15.78 6.48
CA ILE A 113 11.07 -14.91 5.40
C ILE A 113 12.10 -15.69 4.59
N THR A 114 11.92 -15.71 3.27
CA THR A 114 12.86 -16.35 2.35
C THR A 114 13.86 -15.33 1.78
N LEU A 115 15.05 -15.79 1.42
CA LEU A 115 16.07 -15.00 0.72
C LEU A 115 15.49 -14.37 -0.55
N PHE A 116 14.64 -15.13 -1.26
CA PHE A 116 14.00 -14.69 -2.49
C PHE A 116 12.98 -13.56 -2.27
N GLN A 117 12.18 -13.62 -1.20
CA GLN A 117 11.26 -12.53 -0.84
C GLN A 117 12.02 -11.26 -0.48
N TYR A 118 13.05 -11.39 0.37
CA TYR A 118 13.88 -10.27 0.76
C TYR A 118 14.55 -9.62 -0.45
N TRP A 119 15.14 -10.42 -1.34
CA TRP A 119 15.80 -9.89 -2.52
C TRP A 119 14.84 -9.28 -3.54
N SER A 120 13.71 -9.94 -3.80
CA SER A 120 12.68 -9.43 -4.70
C SER A 120 12.13 -8.09 -4.22
N HIS A 121 11.95 -7.92 -2.91
CA HIS A 121 11.55 -6.66 -2.30
C HIS A 121 12.58 -5.54 -2.53
N LEU A 122 13.87 -5.82 -2.33
CA LEU A 122 14.93 -4.82 -2.56
C LEU A 122 15.06 -4.43 -4.03
N GLU A 123 14.89 -5.38 -4.96
CA GLU A 123 14.85 -5.08 -6.38
C GLU A 123 13.62 -4.26 -6.77
N GLU A 124 12.45 -4.56 -6.20
CA GLU A 124 11.21 -3.83 -6.45
C GLU A 124 11.30 -2.35 -6.07
N GLU A 125 11.81 -2.12 -4.86
CA GLU A 125 11.94 -0.78 -4.29
C GLU A 125 13.21 -0.06 -4.78
N GLY A 126 14.03 -0.70 -5.62
CA GLY A 126 15.28 -0.13 -6.13
C GLY A 126 16.30 0.19 -5.03
N VAL A 127 16.32 -0.59 -3.95
CA VAL A 127 17.13 -0.31 -2.77
C VAL A 127 18.61 -0.56 -3.06
N SER A 128 19.39 0.52 -3.13
CA SER A 128 20.85 0.46 -3.27
C SER A 128 21.57 0.34 -1.92
N ALA A 129 21.04 0.98 -0.88
CA ALA A 129 21.58 0.97 0.47
C ALA A 129 20.47 0.77 1.51
N LEU A 130 20.54 -0.33 2.27
CA LEU A 130 19.58 -0.62 3.35
C LEU A 130 19.49 0.50 4.39
N ASP A 131 20.64 1.11 4.72
CA ASP A 131 20.73 2.19 5.70
C ASP A 131 19.80 3.35 5.33
N THR A 132 19.93 3.84 4.09
CA THR A 132 19.12 4.94 3.55
C THR A 132 17.64 4.55 3.47
N TYR A 133 17.36 3.35 2.99
CA TYR A 133 15.99 2.85 2.87
C TYR A 133 15.28 2.75 4.22
N ILE A 134 15.98 2.31 5.28
CA ILE A 134 15.41 2.25 6.63
C ILE A 134 15.12 3.66 7.18
N THR A 135 16.00 4.63 6.92
CA THR A 135 15.75 6.03 7.31
C THR A 135 14.54 6.60 6.57
N GLU A 136 14.45 6.40 5.26
CA GLU A 136 13.29 6.84 4.45
C GLU A 136 11.99 6.16 4.91
N LEU A 137 12.03 4.86 5.24
CA LEU A 137 10.89 4.15 5.80
C LEU A 137 10.50 4.72 7.18
N ALA A 138 11.46 5.10 8.00
CA ALA A 138 11.20 5.74 9.29
C ALA A 138 10.51 7.11 9.14
N GLU A 139 10.93 7.91 8.16
CA GLU A 139 10.26 9.16 7.82
C GLU A 139 8.82 8.92 7.36
N GLN A 140 8.58 7.92 6.49
CA GLN A 140 7.24 7.55 6.04
C GLN A 140 6.34 7.11 7.19
N VAL A 141 6.83 6.22 8.06
CA VAL A 141 6.07 5.75 9.23
C VAL A 141 5.73 6.92 10.16
N SER A 142 6.69 7.82 10.40
CA SER A 142 6.48 9.03 11.21
C SER A 142 5.43 9.96 10.59
N LEU A 143 5.49 10.15 9.28
CA LEU A 143 4.52 10.93 8.52
C LEU A 143 3.11 10.36 8.68
N ILE A 144 2.92 9.07 8.40
CA ILE A 144 1.61 8.40 8.47
C ILE A 144 1.04 8.48 9.89
N GLN A 145 1.85 8.21 10.92
CA GLN A 145 1.41 8.34 12.31
C GLN A 145 1.01 9.77 12.66
N SER A 146 1.75 10.77 12.17
CA SER A 146 1.41 12.18 12.41
C SER A 146 0.10 12.57 11.72
N LEU A 147 -0.16 12.06 10.51
CA LEU A 147 -1.44 12.25 9.80
C LEU A 147 -2.60 11.55 10.52
N GLN A 148 -2.36 10.38 11.11
CA GLN A 148 -3.36 9.61 11.85
C GLN A 148 -3.52 10.07 13.32
N SER A 149 -2.84 11.15 13.72
CA SER A 149 -2.91 11.66 15.08
C SER A 149 -4.29 12.22 15.42
N GLY A 150 -4.74 11.95 16.65
CA GLY A 150 -5.93 12.58 17.23
C GLY A 150 -5.72 14.08 17.51
N ASP A 151 -4.48 14.55 17.58
CA ASP A 151 -4.16 15.97 17.76
C ASP A 151 -4.26 16.74 16.43
N GLN A 152 -5.15 17.74 16.41
CA GLN A 152 -5.39 18.56 15.22
C GLN A 152 -4.15 19.36 14.81
N ASP A 153 -3.41 19.91 15.78
CA ASP A 153 -2.28 20.81 15.47
C ASP A 153 -1.11 20.03 14.88
N THR A 154 -0.85 18.82 15.37
CA THR A 154 0.12 17.89 14.78
C THR A 154 -0.24 17.59 13.32
N VAL A 155 -1.49 17.18 13.03
CA VAL A 155 -1.91 16.86 11.66
C VAL A 155 -1.77 18.06 10.73
N LEU A 156 -2.24 19.25 11.15
CA LEU A 156 -2.16 20.47 10.34
C LEU A 156 -0.72 20.92 10.11
N LYS A 157 0.18 20.79 11.09
CA LYS A 157 1.61 21.08 10.91
C LYS A 157 2.25 20.11 9.93
N THR A 158 1.89 18.84 9.99
CA THR A 158 2.38 17.82 9.05
C THR A 158 1.90 18.11 7.63
N LEU A 159 0.59 18.32 7.42
CA LEU A 159 0.03 18.62 6.10
C LEU A 159 0.67 19.86 5.43
N LYS A 160 1.08 20.86 6.21
CA LYS A 160 1.76 22.06 5.69
C LYS A 160 3.22 21.85 5.30
N ARG A 161 3.88 20.84 5.87
CA ARG A 161 5.33 20.64 5.77
C ARG A 161 5.74 19.46 4.91
N VAL A 162 4.79 18.60 4.56
CA VAL A 162 5.04 17.41 3.75
C VAL A 162 5.49 17.82 2.36
N PRO A 163 6.71 17.45 1.93
CA PRO A 163 7.08 17.57 0.54
C PRO A 163 6.28 16.54 -0.26
N GLU A 164 5.78 16.95 -1.42
CA GLU A 164 4.97 16.08 -2.28
C GLU A 164 5.68 14.77 -2.60
N THR A 165 7.01 14.78 -2.72
CA THR A 165 7.85 13.61 -3.01
C THR A 165 7.75 12.52 -1.95
N GLN A 166 7.52 12.85 -0.67
CA GLN A 166 7.39 11.90 0.44
C GLN A 166 6.02 11.22 0.52
N LEU A 167 5.00 11.72 -0.20
CA LEU A 167 3.67 11.09 -0.26
C LEU A 167 3.70 9.88 -1.21
N GLN A 168 4.15 8.75 -0.68
CA GLN A 168 4.02 7.44 -1.31
C GLN A 168 2.62 6.84 -1.06
N LYS A 169 2.36 5.63 -1.58
CA LYS A 169 1.06 4.93 -1.53
C LYS A 169 0.38 4.95 -0.16
N GLU A 170 1.06 4.51 0.90
CA GLU A 170 0.46 4.48 2.25
C GLU A 170 0.21 5.90 2.81
N GLY A 171 1.07 6.87 2.47
CA GLY A 171 0.88 8.28 2.84
C GLY A 171 -0.30 8.93 2.13
N LEU A 172 -0.47 8.65 0.83
CA LEU A 172 -1.62 9.09 0.02
C LEU A 172 -2.93 8.46 0.50
N ARG A 173 -2.90 7.19 0.91
CA ARG A 173 -4.03 6.54 1.58
C ARG A 173 -4.39 7.25 2.88
N ALA A 174 -3.42 7.51 3.75
CA ALA A 174 -3.66 8.24 5.00
C ALA A 174 -4.21 9.65 4.75
N LEU A 175 -3.64 10.37 3.77
CA LEU A 175 -4.13 11.69 3.34
C LEU A 175 -5.57 11.64 2.82
N SER A 176 -5.91 10.64 2.01
CA SER A 176 -7.26 10.47 1.46
C SER A 176 -8.28 10.18 2.56
N LEU A 177 -7.93 9.37 3.57
CA LEU A 177 -8.80 9.12 4.73
C LEU A 177 -9.07 10.39 5.55
N LEU A 178 -8.15 11.35 5.57
CA LEU A 178 -8.38 12.65 6.22
C LEU A 178 -9.48 13.49 5.55
N LEU A 179 -9.89 13.18 4.32
CA LEU A 179 -11.07 13.79 3.70
C LEU A 179 -12.38 13.41 4.40
N LEU A 180 -12.37 12.35 5.21
CA LEU A 180 -13.49 11.90 6.03
C LEU A 180 -13.36 12.35 7.49
N ASP A 181 -12.30 13.09 7.82
CA ASP A 181 -12.08 13.55 9.19
C ASP A 181 -13.19 14.50 9.63
N LYS A 182 -13.69 14.30 10.87
CA LYS A 182 -14.73 15.12 11.47
C LYS A 182 -14.26 16.57 11.71
N ARG A 183 -12.94 16.78 11.83
CA ARG A 183 -12.33 18.09 12.01
C ARG A 183 -12.26 18.79 10.65
N ILE A 184 -13.17 19.73 10.42
CA ILE A 184 -13.32 20.48 9.15
C ILE A 184 -11.99 21.13 8.70
N LYS A 185 -11.18 21.64 9.63
CA LYS A 185 -9.87 22.23 9.30
C LYS A 185 -8.91 21.20 8.70
N VAL A 186 -8.92 19.97 9.20
CA VAL A 186 -8.06 18.87 8.74
C VAL A 186 -8.51 18.40 7.37
N SER A 187 -9.80 18.14 7.18
CA SER A 187 -10.33 17.69 5.90
C SER A 187 -10.15 18.74 4.79
N ASN A 188 -10.31 20.02 5.11
CA ASN A 188 -10.01 21.11 4.18
C ASN A 188 -8.52 21.21 3.83
N ALA A 189 -7.62 21.03 4.80
CA ALA A 189 -6.18 21.02 4.56
C ALA A 189 -5.76 19.81 3.70
N ALA A 190 -6.32 18.63 3.96
CA ALA A 190 -6.09 17.43 3.15
C ALA A 190 -6.58 17.61 1.71
N SER A 191 -7.78 18.19 1.53
CA SER A 191 -8.32 18.53 0.21
C SER A 191 -7.43 19.53 -0.54
N ALA A 192 -6.90 20.54 0.17
CA ALA A 192 -6.01 21.53 -0.43
C ALA A 192 -4.68 20.90 -0.89
N LEU A 193 -4.09 20.02 -0.07
CA LEU A 193 -2.86 19.30 -0.44
C LEU A 193 -3.09 18.37 -1.63
N LEU A 194 -4.20 17.61 -1.68
CA LEU A 194 -4.53 16.79 -2.84
C LEU A 194 -4.71 17.63 -4.12
N ARG A 195 -5.29 18.82 -4.02
CA ARG A 195 -5.40 19.73 -5.17
C ARG A 195 -4.03 20.24 -5.63
N SER A 196 -3.11 20.54 -4.71
CA SER A 196 -1.76 20.99 -5.11
C SER A 196 -0.97 19.89 -5.82
N LEU A 197 -1.19 18.61 -5.44
CA LEU A 197 -0.59 17.48 -6.18
C LEU A 197 -1.01 17.44 -7.66
N ALA A 198 -2.15 18.04 -8.03
CA ALA A 198 -2.60 18.12 -9.41
C ALA A 198 -1.76 19.11 -10.26
N ASP A 199 -1.01 20.02 -9.63
CA ASP A 199 -0.19 21.03 -10.31
C ASP A 199 1.11 20.44 -10.89
N SER A 200 1.55 19.28 -10.37
CA SER A 200 2.75 18.55 -10.81
C SER A 200 2.36 17.25 -11.52
N PRO A 201 2.72 17.03 -12.80
CA PRO A 201 2.34 15.82 -13.53
C PRO A 201 2.73 14.51 -12.84
N ARG A 202 3.97 14.44 -12.30
CA ARG A 202 4.47 13.25 -11.60
C ARG A 202 3.75 13.01 -10.27
N SER A 203 3.49 14.08 -9.52
CA SER A 203 2.74 14.01 -8.26
C SER A 203 1.30 13.55 -8.52
N ARG A 204 0.66 14.11 -9.55
CA ARG A 204 -0.70 13.79 -9.96
C ARG A 204 -0.85 12.35 -10.41
N GLU A 205 0.03 11.87 -11.29
CA GLU A 205 -0.01 10.49 -11.79
C GLU A 205 0.07 9.48 -10.64
N ARG A 206 1.02 9.69 -9.72
CA ARG A 206 1.15 8.84 -8.53
C ARG A 206 -0.08 8.93 -7.62
N ALA A 207 -0.63 10.13 -7.40
CA ALA A 207 -1.84 10.32 -6.62
C ALA A 207 -3.05 9.64 -7.27
N LEU A 208 -3.20 9.75 -8.59
CA LEU A 208 -4.24 9.09 -9.37
C LEU A 208 -4.20 7.57 -9.21
N VAL A 209 -3.04 6.96 -9.45
CA VAL A 209 -2.85 5.51 -9.30
C VAL A 209 -3.22 5.08 -7.88
N SER A 210 -2.68 5.77 -6.87
CA SER A 210 -2.99 5.43 -5.48
C SER A 210 -4.47 5.60 -5.14
N CYS A 211 -5.17 6.61 -5.67
CA CYS A 211 -6.59 6.84 -5.41
C CYS A 211 -7.48 5.82 -6.13
N LEU A 212 -7.11 5.38 -7.33
CA LEU A 212 -7.80 4.30 -8.04
C LEU A 212 -7.70 2.98 -7.28
N GLU A 213 -6.53 2.65 -6.71
CA GLU A 213 -6.39 1.48 -5.84
C GLU A 213 -7.30 1.54 -4.59
N LEU A 214 -7.60 2.73 -4.06
CA LEU A 214 -8.52 2.87 -2.93
C LEU A 214 -9.96 2.47 -3.28
N LEU A 215 -10.34 2.54 -4.56
CA LEU A 215 -11.68 2.14 -5.03
C LEU A 215 -11.89 0.62 -4.97
N GLU A 216 -10.81 -0.16 -4.88
CA GLU A 216 -10.85 -1.62 -4.80
C GLU A 216 -10.65 -2.13 -3.36
N ASP A 217 -10.57 -1.24 -2.38
CA ASP A 217 -10.35 -1.63 -0.99
C ASP A 217 -11.58 -2.28 -0.36
N GLU A 218 -11.37 -3.27 0.51
CA GLU A 218 -12.44 -3.94 1.26
C GLU A 218 -13.28 -2.97 2.12
N SER A 219 -12.65 -1.93 2.66
CA SER A 219 -13.31 -0.94 3.51
C SER A 219 -14.09 0.08 2.69
N VAL A 220 -15.40 0.15 2.98
CA VAL A 220 -16.33 1.17 2.46
C VAL A 220 -15.76 2.59 2.66
N GLU A 221 -15.24 2.87 3.86
CA GLU A 221 -14.66 4.18 4.19
C GLU A 221 -13.46 4.51 3.29
N THR A 222 -12.62 3.52 2.97
CA THR A 222 -11.48 3.73 2.08
C THR A 222 -11.94 4.01 0.65
N ARG A 223 -12.96 3.31 0.15
CA ARG A 223 -13.53 3.57 -1.18
C ARG A 223 -14.18 4.95 -1.28
N VAL A 224 -14.92 5.37 -0.24
CA VAL A 224 -15.49 6.74 -0.15
C VAL A 224 -14.37 7.79 -0.18
N ALA A 225 -13.29 7.57 0.58
CA ALA A 225 -12.12 8.44 0.57
C ALA A 225 -11.46 8.53 -0.82
N GLY A 226 -11.34 7.40 -1.53
CA GLY A 226 -10.86 7.33 -2.91
C GLY A 226 -11.68 8.19 -3.87
N CYS A 227 -13.01 8.08 -3.83
CA CYS A 227 -13.91 8.90 -4.64
C CYS A 227 -13.71 10.41 -4.40
N LYS A 228 -13.63 10.81 -3.13
CA LYS A 228 -13.39 12.23 -2.76
C LYS A 228 -12.01 12.71 -3.18
N ALA A 229 -10.99 11.86 -3.09
CA ALA A 229 -9.63 12.20 -3.50
C ALA A 229 -9.53 12.40 -5.03
N LEU A 230 -10.16 11.53 -5.82
CA LEU A 230 -10.27 11.68 -7.28
C LEU A 230 -10.98 12.97 -7.69
N SER A 231 -12.04 13.35 -6.94
CA SER A 231 -12.71 14.64 -7.10
C SER A 231 -11.76 15.82 -6.83
N CYS A 232 -10.95 15.76 -5.76
CA CYS A 232 -9.95 16.78 -5.48
C CYS A 232 -8.87 16.88 -6.57
N LEU A 233 -8.45 15.76 -7.13
CA LEU A 233 -7.45 15.69 -8.22
C LEU A 233 -8.02 16.08 -9.60
N LYS A 234 -9.34 16.26 -9.72
CA LYS A 234 -10.06 16.42 -11.00
C LYS A 234 -9.69 15.31 -12.00
N ALA A 235 -9.67 14.07 -11.52
CA ALA A 235 -9.24 12.90 -12.27
C ALA A 235 -10.33 12.39 -13.23
N LYS A 236 -10.57 13.10 -14.34
CA LYS A 236 -11.58 12.71 -15.35
C LYS A 236 -11.30 11.34 -15.98
N GLU A 237 -10.06 10.89 -15.97
CA GLU A 237 -9.64 9.56 -16.39
C GLU A 237 -10.27 8.44 -15.54
N SER A 238 -10.84 8.78 -14.38
CA SER A 238 -11.51 7.84 -13.47
C SER A 238 -13.04 7.73 -13.69
N ILE A 239 -13.61 8.38 -14.70
CA ILE A 239 -15.06 8.42 -14.93
C ILE A 239 -15.65 7.00 -15.01
N ASP A 240 -15.04 6.10 -15.78
CA ASP A 240 -15.57 4.74 -15.96
C ASP A 240 -15.58 3.96 -14.65
N GLN A 241 -14.52 4.09 -13.84
CA GLN A 241 -14.44 3.43 -12.53
C GLN A 241 -15.48 4.00 -11.56
N LEU A 242 -15.71 5.32 -11.56
CA LEU A 242 -16.74 5.94 -10.72
C LEU A 242 -18.15 5.56 -11.16
N VAL A 243 -18.42 5.48 -12.47
CA VAL A 243 -19.70 5.00 -13.02
C VAL A 243 -19.96 3.56 -12.58
N TYR A 244 -18.95 2.69 -12.66
CA TYR A 244 -19.07 1.31 -12.17
C TYR A 244 -19.45 1.26 -10.68
N LEU A 245 -18.79 2.05 -9.83
CA LEU A 245 -19.10 2.12 -8.40
C LEU A 245 -20.52 2.63 -8.13
N CYS A 246 -21.00 3.62 -8.88
CA CYS A 246 -22.38 4.11 -8.80
C CYS A 246 -23.41 2.98 -9.00
N GLN A 247 -23.07 1.97 -9.79
CA GLN A 247 -23.97 0.88 -10.14
C GLN A 247 -23.87 -0.32 -9.20
N THR A 248 -22.66 -0.67 -8.74
CA THR A 248 -22.38 -1.96 -8.10
C THR A 248 -22.09 -1.89 -6.60
N ASP A 249 -21.65 -0.74 -6.08
CA ASP A 249 -21.14 -0.64 -4.70
C ASP A 249 -22.26 -0.40 -3.66
N LYS A 250 -21.92 -0.10 -2.41
CA LYS A 250 -22.84 0.27 -1.31
C LYS A 250 -23.23 1.74 -1.39
N ASP A 251 -24.36 2.10 -0.80
CA ASP A 251 -24.98 3.42 -0.93
C ASP A 251 -24.03 4.59 -0.60
N ASP A 252 -23.22 4.48 0.46
CA ASP A 252 -22.24 5.52 0.82
C ASP A 252 -21.18 5.76 -0.28
N VAL A 253 -20.73 4.68 -0.93
CA VAL A 253 -19.73 4.74 -2.01
C VAL A 253 -20.40 5.24 -3.29
N ARG A 254 -21.62 4.79 -3.60
CA ARG A 254 -22.40 5.28 -4.75
C ARG A 254 -22.60 6.79 -4.65
N GLU A 255 -22.98 7.30 -3.49
CA GLU A 255 -23.17 8.74 -3.29
C GLU A 255 -21.85 9.50 -3.46
N ALA A 256 -20.76 9.00 -2.86
CA ALA A 256 -19.44 9.60 -3.04
C ALA A 256 -18.98 9.62 -4.50
N ALA A 257 -19.23 8.54 -5.26
CA ALA A 257 -18.91 8.43 -6.67
C ALA A 257 -19.75 9.38 -7.53
N LYS A 258 -21.06 9.51 -7.26
CA LYS A 258 -21.93 10.50 -7.91
C LYS A 258 -21.43 11.92 -7.68
N GLN A 259 -21.12 12.28 -6.43
CA GLN A 259 -20.59 13.61 -6.11
C GLN A 259 -19.24 13.88 -6.81
N ALA A 260 -18.39 12.87 -6.97
CA ALA A 260 -17.16 12.98 -7.73
C ALA A 260 -17.43 13.18 -9.24
N LEU A 261 -18.35 12.44 -9.84
CA LEU A 261 -18.74 12.64 -11.25
C LEU A 261 -19.30 14.04 -11.50
N LEU A 262 -20.18 14.53 -10.61
CA LEU A 262 -20.73 15.88 -10.72
C LEU A 262 -19.65 16.97 -10.67
N SER A 263 -18.55 16.74 -9.94
CA SER A 263 -17.44 17.70 -9.85
C SER A 263 -16.60 17.77 -11.13
N PHE A 264 -16.71 16.79 -12.03
CA PHE A 264 -16.02 16.76 -13.32
C PHE A 264 -16.70 17.59 -14.42
N GLY A 265 -17.85 18.22 -14.11
CA GLY A 265 -18.59 19.07 -15.05
C GLY A 265 -19.49 18.26 -15.99
N GLU A 266 -19.64 18.74 -17.23
CA GLU A 266 -20.61 18.15 -18.17
C GLU A 266 -20.31 16.69 -18.52
N GLU A 267 -19.04 16.32 -18.70
CA GLU A 267 -18.64 14.93 -19.00
C GLU A 267 -19.09 13.96 -17.89
N GLY A 268 -18.86 14.31 -16.62
CA GLY A 268 -19.26 13.48 -15.50
C GLY A 268 -20.77 13.44 -15.29
N LYS A 269 -21.48 14.55 -15.52
CA LYS A 269 -22.95 14.58 -15.51
C LYS A 269 -23.56 13.69 -16.59
N LEU A 270 -23.01 13.72 -17.80
CA LEU A 270 -23.46 12.86 -18.91
C LEU A 270 -23.22 11.38 -18.56
N ALA A 271 -22.04 11.04 -18.06
CA ALA A 271 -21.70 9.69 -17.64
C ALA A 271 -22.65 9.17 -16.53
N GLN A 272 -22.99 10.03 -15.55
CA GLN A 272 -23.95 9.68 -14.51
C GLN A 272 -25.36 9.41 -15.07
N ARG A 273 -25.87 10.27 -15.97
CA ARG A 273 -27.19 10.08 -16.58
C ARG A 273 -27.26 8.77 -17.37
N HIS A 274 -26.25 8.49 -18.20
CA HIS A 274 -26.16 7.23 -18.93
C HIS A 274 -26.14 6.01 -17.99
N ALA A 275 -25.48 6.14 -16.83
CA ALA A 275 -25.45 5.08 -15.84
C ALA A 275 -26.83 4.83 -15.19
N GLU A 276 -27.59 5.91 -14.92
CA GLU A 276 -28.95 5.85 -14.36
C GLU A 276 -29.95 5.27 -15.37
N ASP A 277 -29.91 5.72 -16.63
CA ASP A 277 -30.75 5.21 -17.72
C ASP A 277 -30.55 3.69 -17.95
N SER A 278 -29.29 3.22 -17.80
CA SER A 278 -28.95 1.80 -17.94
C SER A 278 -29.48 0.94 -16.78
N GLN A 279 -29.66 1.52 -15.59
CA GLN A 279 -30.22 0.81 -14.43
C GLN A 279 -31.75 0.78 -14.47
N ASP A 280 -32.40 1.84 -14.94
CA ASP A 280 -33.85 1.90 -15.08
C ASP A 280 -34.38 1.05 -16.26
N GLY A 281 -33.54 0.76 -17.25
CA GLY A 281 -33.85 -0.14 -18.37
C GLY A 281 -33.81 -1.64 -18.04
N LEU A 282 -33.27 -2.04 -16.89
CA LEU A 282 -33.26 -3.43 -16.44
C LEU A 282 -34.50 -3.69 -15.55
N PRO A 283 -35.45 -4.56 -15.94
CA PRO A 283 -36.53 -4.93 -15.05
C PRO A 283 -35.91 -5.50 -13.76
N ARG A 284 -36.28 -4.93 -12.61
CA ARG A 284 -35.85 -5.32 -11.26
C ARG A 284 -36.35 -6.72 -10.89
N LEU A 285 -35.91 -7.73 -11.63
CA LEU A 285 -36.30 -9.14 -11.50
C LEU A 285 -35.90 -9.77 -10.15
N PHE A 286 -35.10 -9.07 -9.33
CA PHE A 286 -34.66 -9.52 -8.01
C PHE A 286 -34.68 -8.42 -6.94
N ALA A 287 -35.71 -7.57 -6.92
CA ALA A 287 -35.95 -6.74 -5.73
C ALA A 287 -36.43 -7.64 -4.55
N PRO A 288 -35.79 -7.60 -3.36
CA PRO A 288 -36.13 -8.43 -2.20
C PRO A 288 -37.40 -7.94 -1.47
N GLY A 289 -38.48 -7.77 -2.23
CA GLY A 289 -39.80 -7.38 -1.74
C GLY A 289 -40.97 -7.88 -2.61
N SER A 290 -40.70 -8.60 -3.71
CA SER A 290 -41.75 -9.12 -4.61
C SER A 290 -42.17 -10.58 -4.32
N MET A 291 -41.90 -11.11 -3.13
CA MET A 291 -42.57 -12.34 -2.68
C MET A 291 -43.91 -11.94 -2.06
N ALA A 292 -44.89 -11.70 -2.95
CA ALA A 292 -46.28 -11.63 -2.55
C ALA A 292 -46.69 -12.94 -1.88
N SER A 293 -47.24 -12.80 -0.69
CA SER A 293 -47.92 -13.83 0.09
C SER A 293 -48.81 -14.69 -0.82
N THR A 294 -48.49 -15.97 -0.93
CA THR A 294 -49.44 -17.01 -1.34
C THR A 294 -49.62 -17.94 -0.15
N ALA A 295 -50.47 -17.52 0.79
CA ALA A 295 -51.04 -18.42 1.78
C ALA A 295 -52.20 -19.17 1.12
N PHE A 296 -52.08 -20.50 1.08
CA PHE A 296 -53.20 -21.43 0.98
C PHE A 296 -53.75 -21.72 2.36
#